data_AF-A0A441XIR6-F1
#
_entry.id   AF-A0A441XIR6-F1
#
_cell.length_a   1.000
_cell.length_b   1.000
_cell.length_c   1.000
_cell.angle_alpha   90.00
_cell.angle_beta   90.00
_cell.angle_gamma   90.00
#
_symmetry.space_group_name_H-M   'P 1'
#
loop_
_entity.id
_entity.type
_entity.pdbx_description
1 polymer ?
#
loop_
_entity_poly.entity_id
_entity_poly.type
_entity_poly.pdbx_seq_one_letter_code
_entity_poly.pdbx_strand_id
1 'polypeptide(L)'
;ETLSLDLRDKAIQLAGYALPLDRDGDLVYQFLLVPWTGACSHMPTPPPNQIVLVTPARPYRMSQAYQPVSVTGALEPGMEKSQLFILDGVSVIQSGYTVRKAVVANVDRVPDTITLPASSPWSFLNKKKN
;
A
#
# COMPACT_ATOMS: atom_id res chain seq x y z
N GLU A 1 -8.42 -13.00 -9.99
CA GLU A 1 -8.16 -11.60 -10.37
C GLU A 1 -7.00 -11.59 -11.36
N THR A 2 -7.06 -10.74 -12.38
CA THR A 2 -6.07 -10.72 -13.46
C THR A 2 -5.27 -9.43 -13.39
N LEU A 3 -3.95 -9.52 -13.58
CA LEU A 3 -3.08 -8.35 -13.69
C LEU A 3 -3.23 -7.72 -15.08
N SER A 4 -3.32 -6.39 -15.13
CA SER A 4 -3.20 -5.62 -16.37
C SER A 4 -1.75 -5.62 -16.84
N LEU A 5 -1.41 -6.56 -17.74
CA LEU A 5 -0.05 -6.73 -18.26
C LEU A 5 0.39 -5.59 -19.18
N ASP A 6 -0.56 -4.86 -19.76
CA ASP A 6 -0.36 -3.66 -20.59
C ASP A 6 0.17 -2.45 -19.81
N LEU A 7 0.12 -2.50 -18.47
CA LEU A 7 0.71 -1.51 -17.59
C LEU A 7 2.21 -1.70 -17.38
N ARG A 8 2.81 -2.78 -17.91
CA ARG A 8 4.25 -3.01 -17.81
C ARG A 8 5.04 -1.82 -18.37
N ASP A 9 6.05 -1.41 -17.62
CA ASP A 9 6.97 -0.31 -17.92
C ASP A 9 6.30 1.07 -18.07
N LYS A 10 5.00 1.19 -17.77
CA LYS A 10 4.31 2.47 -17.77
C LYS A 10 4.80 3.31 -16.60
N ALA A 11 5.16 4.56 -16.89
CA ALA A 11 5.37 5.57 -15.87
C ALA A 11 4.03 5.90 -15.21
N ILE A 12 3.92 5.61 -13.92
CA ILE A 12 2.73 5.88 -13.12
C ILE A 12 3.05 6.89 -12.03
N GLN A 13 2.00 7.55 -11.56
CA GLN A 13 1.99 8.23 -10.27
C GLN A 13 0.77 7.73 -9.51
N LEU A 14 0.99 6.98 -8.43
CA LEU A 14 -0.06 6.35 -7.65
C LEU A 14 -0.01 6.85 -6.21
N ALA A 15 -1.14 7.31 -5.69
CA ALA A 15 -1.29 7.65 -4.29
C ALA A 15 -1.82 6.45 -3.49
N GLY A 16 -1.34 6.27 -2.28
CA GLY A 16 -1.75 5.20 -1.38
C GLY A 16 -1.13 5.36 0.00
N TYR A 17 -1.27 4.34 0.82
CA TYR A 17 -0.75 4.31 2.19
C TYR A 17 0.47 3.38 2.26
N ALA A 18 1.59 3.87 2.80
CA ALA A 18 2.83 3.10 2.89
C ALA A 18 2.86 2.20 4.14
N LEU A 19 2.91 0.88 3.96
CA LEU A 19 3.06 -0.11 5.02
C LEU A 19 4.49 -0.69 4.99
N PRO A 20 5.37 -0.36 5.96
CA PRO A 20 6.78 -0.72 5.90
C PRO A 20 7.01 -2.23 6.00
N LEU A 21 7.95 -2.74 5.20
CA LEU A 21 8.43 -4.12 5.25
C LEU A 21 9.87 -4.19 5.76
N ASP A 22 10.72 -3.26 5.32
CA ASP A 22 12.13 -3.16 5.70
C ASP A 22 12.44 -1.71 6.10
N ARG A 23 12.93 -1.53 7.34
CA ARG A 23 13.24 -0.21 7.91
C ARG A 23 14.35 -0.27 8.96
N ASP A 24 15.08 0.84 9.07
CA ASP A 24 16.00 1.16 10.16
C ASP A 24 15.61 2.51 10.77
N GLY A 25 15.11 2.50 12.01
CA GLY A 25 14.47 3.67 12.60
C GLY A 25 13.35 4.19 11.69
N ASP A 26 13.38 5.47 11.33
CA ASP A 26 12.40 6.07 10.41
C ASP A 26 12.75 5.92 8.92
N LEU A 27 13.87 5.28 8.58
CA LEU A 27 14.29 5.07 7.20
C LEU A 27 13.71 3.76 6.67
N VAL A 28 12.82 3.86 5.68
CA VAL A 28 12.15 2.72 5.05
C VAL A 28 12.81 2.40 3.72
N TYR A 29 13.28 1.16 3.58
CA TYR A 29 13.94 0.64 2.37
C TYR A 29 12.97 -0.11 1.45
N GLN A 30 11.89 -0.66 2.01
CA GLN A 30 10.85 -1.33 1.26
C GLN A 30 9.51 -1.23 1.97
N PHE A 31 8.43 -1.04 1.22
CA PHE A 31 7.07 -0.99 1.74
C PHE A 31 6.04 -1.51 0.74
N LEU A 32 4.86 -1.90 1.26
CA LEU A 32 3.67 -2.13 0.44
C LEU A 32 2.89 -0.82 0.33
N LEU A 33 2.61 -0.39 -0.89
CA LEU A 33 1.63 0.65 -1.15
C LEU A 33 0.25 -0.01 -1.21
N VAL A 34 -0.61 0.35 -0.26
CA VAL A 34 -1.96 -0.20 -0.13
C VAL A 34 -3.03 0.88 -0.28
N PRO A 35 -4.24 0.52 -0.74
CA PRO A 35 -5.30 1.49 -1.04
C PRO A 35 -6.04 2.06 0.18
N TRP A 36 -5.93 1.45 1.36
CA TRP A 36 -6.56 1.93 2.59
C TRP A 36 -5.70 1.69 3.84
N THR A 37 -5.95 2.48 4.88
CA THR A 37 -5.30 2.33 6.19
C THR A 37 -5.73 1.05 6.91
N GLY A 38 -4.81 0.39 7.60
CA GLY A 38 -5.08 -0.84 8.36
C GLY A 38 -5.14 -2.13 7.52
N ALA A 39 -5.00 -2.01 6.20
CA ALA A 39 -4.92 -3.14 5.27
C ALA A 39 -3.77 -4.10 5.63
N CYS A 40 -3.98 -5.42 5.51
CA CYS A 40 -2.97 -6.44 5.83
C CYS A 40 -2.64 -6.57 7.34
N SER A 41 -3.39 -5.91 8.22
CA SER A 41 -3.20 -6.00 9.67
C SER A 41 -4.55 -6.19 10.38
N HIS A 42 -5.36 -5.15 10.46
CA HIS A 42 -6.66 -5.19 11.18
C HIS A 42 -7.86 -5.19 10.23
N MET A 43 -7.65 -4.77 8.98
CA MET A 43 -8.63 -4.78 7.91
C MET A 43 -8.31 -5.92 6.94
N PRO A 44 -9.30 -6.36 6.12
CA PRO A 44 -9.05 -7.36 5.08
C PRO A 44 -7.84 -6.99 4.22
N THR A 45 -7.00 -7.99 3.94
CA THR A 45 -5.90 -7.86 2.98
C THR A 45 -6.49 -7.54 1.60
N PRO A 46 -6.02 -6.48 0.91
CA PRO A 46 -6.46 -6.18 -0.44
C PRO A 46 -6.12 -7.34 -1.38
N PRO A 47 -6.87 -7.51 -2.47
CA PRO A 47 -6.45 -8.45 -3.49
C PRO A 47 -5.09 -8.06 -4.10
N PRO A 48 -4.26 -9.02 -4.54
CA PRO A 48 -2.88 -8.74 -4.96
C PRO A 48 -2.76 -7.69 -6.07
N ASN A 49 -3.72 -7.63 -6.99
CA ASN A 49 -3.77 -6.62 -8.06
C ASN A 49 -4.07 -5.20 -7.56
N GLN A 50 -4.22 -5.00 -6.24
CA GLN A 50 -4.35 -3.70 -5.58
C GLN A 50 -3.19 -3.40 -4.63
N ILE A 51 -2.16 -4.25 -4.60
CA ILE A 51 -0.99 -4.07 -3.74
C ILE A 51 0.25 -3.90 -4.61
N VAL A 52 1.03 -2.85 -4.33
CA VAL A 52 2.29 -2.59 -5.02
C VAL A 52 3.45 -2.73 -4.03
N LEU A 53 4.42 -3.59 -4.33
CA LEU A 53 5.68 -3.61 -3.61
C LEU A 53 6.57 -2.47 -4.11
N VAL A 54 6.95 -1.56 -3.22
CA VAL A 54 7.73 -0.38 -3.58
C VAL A 54 9.11 -0.46 -2.96
N THR A 55 10.13 -0.30 -3.82
CA THR A 55 11.52 -0.08 -3.42
C THR A 55 11.92 1.33 -3.83
N PRO A 56 12.00 2.30 -2.89
CA PRO A 56 12.40 3.67 -3.17
C PRO A 56 13.81 3.78 -3.77
N ALA A 57 14.07 4.82 -4.56
CA ALA A 57 15.42 5.12 -5.06
C ALA A 57 16.40 5.52 -3.94
N ARG A 58 15.87 6.06 -2.84
CA ARG A 58 16.57 6.41 -1.60
C ARG A 58 15.66 6.06 -0.43
N PRO A 59 16.20 5.66 0.74
CA PRO A 59 15.37 5.32 1.89
C PRO A 59 14.37 6.43 2.20
N TYR A 60 13.09 6.09 2.33
CA TYR A 60 12.02 7.05 2.57
C TYR A 60 11.87 7.28 4.06
N ARG A 61 11.86 8.54 4.51
CA ARG A 61 11.67 8.85 5.92
C ARG A 61 10.17 8.84 6.26
N MET A 62 9.77 7.95 7.14
CA MET A 62 8.38 7.74 7.54
C MET A 62 8.30 7.49 9.05
N SER A 63 7.46 8.26 9.75
CA SER A 63 7.32 8.17 11.21
C SER A 63 6.26 7.16 11.65
N GLN A 64 5.30 6.82 10.78
CA GLN A 64 4.19 5.94 11.10
C GLN A 64 3.80 5.04 9.92
N ALA A 65 3.34 3.83 10.21
CA ALA A 65 2.75 2.96 9.20
C ALA A 65 1.47 3.59 8.63
N TYR A 66 1.17 3.28 7.37
CA TYR A 66 0.07 3.86 6.60
C TYR A 66 0.17 5.38 6.43
N GLN A 67 1.38 5.94 6.38
CA GLN A 67 1.53 7.34 5.97
C GLN A 67 1.08 7.50 4.51
N PRO A 68 0.26 8.51 4.18
CA PRO A 68 -0.15 8.78 2.81
C PRO A 68 1.05 9.25 1.97
N VAL A 69 1.25 8.60 0.83
CA VAL A 69 2.36 8.88 -0.09
C VAL A 69 1.89 8.82 -1.54
N SER A 70 2.61 9.52 -2.41
CA SER A 70 2.59 9.35 -3.85
C SER A 70 3.86 8.65 -4.29
N VAL A 71 3.71 7.61 -5.12
CA VAL A 71 4.77 6.80 -5.68
C VAL A 71 4.81 7.03 -7.19
N THR A 72 5.95 7.48 -7.68
CA THR A 72 6.21 7.66 -9.11
C THR A 72 7.32 6.72 -9.57
N GLY A 73 7.08 6.00 -10.66
CA GLY A 73 8.07 5.07 -11.23
C GLY A 73 7.47 4.20 -12.34
N ALA A 74 8.23 3.21 -12.79
CA ALA A 74 7.77 2.22 -13.75
C ALA A 74 7.03 1.08 -13.03
N LEU A 75 5.82 0.77 -13.48
CA LEU A 75 5.04 -0.33 -12.92
C LEU A 75 5.43 -1.67 -13.57
N GLU A 76 5.72 -2.66 -12.74
CA GLU A 76 6.03 -4.01 -13.19
C GLU A 76 4.95 -4.98 -12.68
N PRO A 77 4.05 -5.49 -13.54
CA PRO A 77 3.10 -6.53 -13.19
C PRO A 77 3.82 -7.85 -12.92
N GLY A 78 3.58 -8.44 -11.75
CA GLY A 78 4.18 -9.69 -11.31
C GLY A 78 3.77 -10.06 -9.89
N MET A 79 3.55 -11.35 -9.64
CA MET A 79 3.21 -11.82 -8.31
C MET A 79 4.46 -11.94 -7.45
N GLU A 80 4.58 -11.12 -6.42
CA GLU A 80 5.66 -11.20 -5.43
C GLU A 80 5.08 -11.49 -4.03
N LYS A 81 5.83 -12.25 -3.23
CA LYS A 81 5.49 -12.55 -1.84
C LYS A 81 6.44 -11.81 -0.93
N SER A 82 5.90 -11.10 0.06
CA SER A 82 6.64 -10.36 1.05
C SER A 82 6.23 -10.81 2.45
N GLN A 83 7.21 -10.92 3.35
CA GLN A 83 6.94 -11.14 4.76
C GLN A 83 6.69 -9.79 5.43
N LEU A 84 5.51 -9.63 5.99
CA LEU A 84 5.13 -8.49 6.81
C LEU A 84 5.22 -8.91 8.28
N PHE A 85 6.03 -8.19 9.05
CA PHE A 85 6.15 -8.38 10.50
C PHE A 85 5.19 -7.41 11.20
N ILE A 86 4.19 -7.96 11.89
CA ILE A 86 3.23 -7.21 12.71
C ILE A 86 3.31 -7.69 14.17
N LEU A 87 2.64 -6.97 15.07
CA LEU A 87 2.59 -7.32 16.50
C LEU A 87 2.05 -8.74 16.72
N ASP A 88 1.10 -9.17 15.90
CA ASP A 88 0.45 -10.48 15.99
C ASP A 88 1.25 -11.61 15.30
N GLY A 89 2.45 -11.31 14.79
CA GLY A 89 3.35 -12.27 14.17
C GLY A 89 3.70 -11.96 12.72
N VAL A 90 4.04 -13.00 11.96
CA VAL A 90 4.47 -12.88 10.57
C VAL A 90 3.30 -13.20 9.63
N SER A 91 2.99 -12.26 8.75
CA SER A 91 2.03 -12.43 7.65
C SER A 91 2.75 -12.49 6.31
N VAL A 92 2.33 -13.40 5.42
CA VAL A 92 2.81 -13.42 4.04
C VAL A 92 1.81 -12.68 3.17
N ILE A 93 2.21 -11.54 2.62
CA ILE A 93 1.39 -10.72 1.74
C ILE A 93 1.85 -10.91 0.29
N GLN A 94 0.89 -11.01 -0.62
CA GLN A 94 1.16 -11.17 -2.04
C GLN A 94 0.80 -9.88 -2.78
N SER A 95 1.76 -9.26 -3.45
CA SER A 95 1.55 -8.12 -4.33
C SER A 95 1.50 -8.55 -5.80
N GLY A 96 0.68 -7.89 -6.60
CA GLY A 96 0.56 -8.12 -8.04
C GLY A 96 1.37 -7.16 -8.90
N TYR A 97 1.95 -6.13 -8.27
CA TYR A 97 2.77 -5.13 -8.95
C TYR A 97 3.99 -4.77 -8.11
N THR A 98 5.05 -4.34 -8.79
CA THR A 98 6.20 -3.70 -8.14
C THR A 98 6.57 -2.38 -8.79
N VAL A 99 7.23 -1.51 -8.02
CA VAL A 99 7.91 -0.31 -8.51
C VAL A 99 9.28 -0.24 -7.86
N ARG A 100 10.33 -0.31 -8.68
CA ARG A 100 11.73 -0.23 -8.24
C ARG A 100 12.30 1.15 -8.52
N LYS A 101 13.25 1.59 -7.69
CA LYS A 101 13.86 2.94 -7.76
C LYS A 101 12.79 4.05 -7.78
N ALA A 102 11.73 3.88 -6.99
CA ALA A 102 10.60 4.80 -6.98
C ALA A 102 10.98 6.17 -6.40
N VAL A 103 10.39 7.23 -6.95
CA VAL A 103 10.33 8.54 -6.30
C VAL A 103 9.11 8.54 -5.39
N VAL A 104 9.32 8.86 -4.11
CA VAL A 104 8.26 8.85 -3.09
C VAL A 104 8.13 10.24 -2.49
N ALA A 105 6.90 10.77 -2.49
CA ALA A 105 6.57 12.06 -1.91
C ALA A 105 5.43 11.90 -0.90
N ASN A 106 5.43 12.70 0.17
CA ASN A 106 4.30 12.76 1.08
C ASN A 106 3.14 13.52 0.41
N VAL A 107 1.90 13.10 0.71
CA VAL A 107 0.68 13.78 0.28
C VAL A 107 -0.27 13.91 1.46
N ASP A 108 -1.08 14.97 1.48
CA ASP A 108 -2.03 15.21 2.58
C ASP A 108 -3.21 14.22 2.58
N ARG A 109 -3.59 13.72 1.40
CA ARG A 109 -4.70 12.79 1.22
C ARG A 109 -4.46 11.81 0.08
N VAL A 110 -4.93 10.58 0.26
CA VAL A 110 -5.11 9.61 -0.83
C VAL A 110 -6.53 9.80 -1.37
N PRO A 111 -6.73 10.01 -2.68
CA PRO A 111 -8.07 10.08 -3.24
C PRO A 111 -8.88 8.81 -2.95
N ASP A 112 -10.16 8.95 -2.62
CA ASP A 112 -11.07 7.84 -2.39
C ASP A 112 -11.39 7.14 -3.73
N THR A 113 -10.47 6.32 -4.22
CA THR A 113 -10.66 5.54 -5.44
C THR A 113 -11.16 4.12 -5.17
N ILE A 114 -11.07 3.63 -3.93
CA ILE A 114 -11.49 2.27 -3.57
C ILE A 114 -12.39 2.30 -2.34
N THR A 115 -13.66 1.90 -2.53
CA THR A 115 -14.63 1.72 -1.45
C THR A 115 -14.24 0.51 -0.61
N LEU A 116 -13.99 0.71 0.68
CA LEU A 116 -13.83 -0.37 1.65
C LEU A 116 -15.05 -1.30 1.62
N PRO A 117 -14.89 -2.63 1.71
CA PRO A 117 -16.03 -3.51 1.89
C PRO A 117 -16.71 -3.16 3.22
N ALA A 118 -17.92 -2.59 3.14
CA ALA A 118 -18.70 -2.18 4.30
C ALA A 118 -19.36 -3.40 4.96
N SER A 119 -18.57 -4.30 5.57
CA SER A 119 -19.10 -5.43 6.31
C SER A 119 -19.12 -5.11 7.81
N SER A 120 -19.98 -4.18 8.22
CA SER A 120 -20.36 -4.06 9.63
C SER A 120 -21.87 -3.80 9.75
N PRO A 121 -22.61 -4.63 10.51
CA PRO A 121 -23.99 -4.36 10.87
C PRO A 121 -24.13 -3.21 11.86
N TRP A 122 -23.10 -2.39 12.08
CA TRP A 122 -23.14 -1.16 12.88
C TRP A 122 -22.83 0.10 12.07
N SER A 123 -22.61 -0.02 10.77
CA SER A 123 -22.29 1.10 9.87
C SER A 123 -23.37 2.19 9.80
N PHE A 124 -24.61 1.88 10.20
CA PHE A 124 -25.70 2.84 10.31
C PHE A 124 -25.63 3.75 11.55
N LEU A 125 -24.85 3.39 12.59
CA LEU A 125 -24.76 4.20 13.81
C LEU A 125 -23.86 5.44 13.65
N ASN A 126 -22.90 5.42 12.71
CA ASN A 126 -21.98 6.54 12.49
C ASN A 126 -22.53 7.66 11.60
N LYS A 127 -23.75 7.53 11.05
CA LYS A 127 -24.36 8.56 10.19
C LYS A 127 -25.08 9.69 10.94
N LYS A 128 -24.91 9.82 12.25
CA LYS A 128 -25.38 11.00 13.00
C LYS A 128 -24.28 11.62 13.84
N LYS A 129 -23.53 12.53 13.23
CA LYS A 129 -23.08 13.77 13.90
C LYS A 129 -23.37 14.92 12.95
N ASN A 130 -24.29 15.79 13.37
CA ASN A 130 -24.48 17.13 12.83
C ASN A 130 -23.18 17.93 12.91
#